data_AF-A0A930SN34-F1
#
_entry.id   AF-A0A930SN34-F1
#
_cell.length_a   1.000
_cell.length_b   1.000
_cell.length_c   1.000
_cell.angle_alpha   90.00
_cell.angle_beta   90.00
_cell.angle_gamma   90.00
#
_symmetry.space_group_name_H-M   'P 1'
#
loop_
_entity.id
_entity.type
_entity.pdbx_description
1 polymer ?
#
loop_
_entity_poly.entity_id
_entity_poly.type
_entity_poly.pdbx_seq_one_letter_code
_entity_poly.pdbx_strand_id
1 'polypeptide(L)'
;MWQTAINLFRSLWTYRELSPDLGLRRRVNLRLRSRPRLGFEEWAGTFNLPPSGHNQRLLRFIYTQLQRGAGLDVGRIRPSDRLIDDLHLPLVCWFDWPSQLCDAFFTTFQRDILEEFDESLLDTVGDLAWFLNQKLQSMDSLSSA
;
A
#
# COMPACT_ATOMS: atom_id res chain seq x y z
N MET A 1 -13.23 2.69 40.69
CA MET A 1 -12.13 2.08 39.90
C MET A 1 -12.60 1.06 38.84
N TRP A 2 -13.85 0.57 38.88
CA TRP A 2 -14.40 -0.34 37.86
C TRP A 2 -14.64 0.32 36.49
N GLN A 3 -15.01 1.61 36.48
CA GLN A 3 -15.23 2.39 35.26
C GLN A 3 -13.93 2.60 34.44
N THR A 4 -12.78 2.75 35.11
CA THR A 4 -11.47 2.87 34.46
C THR A 4 -11.07 1.56 33.78
N ALA A 5 -11.36 0.42 34.41
CA ALA A 5 -11.13 -0.90 33.83
C ALA A 5 -12.05 -1.17 32.63
N ILE A 6 -13.33 -0.80 32.69
CA ILE A 6 -14.26 -0.90 31.55
C ILE A 6 -13.83 0.01 30.40
N ASN A 7 -13.38 1.24 30.67
CA ASN A 7 -12.90 2.14 29.63
C ASN A 7 -11.59 1.66 29.01
N LEU A 8 -10.70 1.03 29.78
CA LEU A 8 -9.49 0.41 29.25
C LEU A 8 -9.82 -0.84 28.42
N PHE A 9 -10.79 -1.65 28.87
CA PHE A 9 -11.24 -2.83 28.14
C PHE A 9 -11.98 -2.45 26.85
N ARG A 10 -12.80 -1.40 26.89
CA ARG A 10 -13.49 -0.86 25.72
C ARG A 10 -12.52 -0.20 24.76
N SER A 11 -11.57 0.61 25.23
CA SER A 11 -10.54 1.17 24.36
C SER A 11 -9.70 0.06 23.73
N LEU A 12 -9.25 -0.94 24.49
CA LEU A 12 -8.53 -2.10 23.94
C LEU A 12 -9.37 -2.91 22.95
N TRP A 13 -10.69 -3.01 23.14
CA TRP A 13 -11.59 -3.66 22.19
C TRP A 13 -11.79 -2.83 20.92
N THR A 14 -11.96 -1.51 21.04
CA THR A 14 -12.01 -0.58 19.89
C THR A 14 -10.67 -0.59 19.14
N TYR A 15 -9.53 -0.68 19.84
CA TYR A 15 -8.21 -0.85 19.25
C TYR A 15 -8.04 -2.22 18.55
N ARG A 16 -8.71 -3.27 19.05
CA ARG A 16 -8.70 -4.59 18.40
C ARG A 16 -9.44 -4.58 17.05
N GLU A 17 -10.46 -3.74 16.91
CA GLU A 17 -11.11 -3.47 15.61
C GLU A 17 -10.32 -2.51 14.70
N LEU A 18 -9.35 -1.77 15.25
CA LEU A 18 -8.45 -0.87 14.50
C LEU A 18 -7.09 -1.51 14.17
N SER A 19 -6.88 -2.76 14.57
CA SER A 19 -5.62 -3.50 14.35
C SER A 19 -5.74 -4.43 13.14
N PRO A 20 -4.66 -4.59 12.35
CA PRO A 20 -4.70 -5.44 11.16
C PRO A 20 -5.12 -6.88 11.49
N ASP A 21 -5.95 -7.48 10.64
CA ASP A 21 -6.30 -8.91 10.75
C ASP A 21 -5.08 -9.76 10.40
N LEU A 22 -4.32 -10.12 11.43
CA LEU A 22 -3.13 -10.96 11.31
C LEU A 22 -3.46 -12.37 10.77
N GLY A 23 -4.66 -12.87 11.03
CA GLY A 23 -5.13 -14.15 10.52
C GLY A 23 -5.36 -14.10 9.02
N LEU A 24 -6.02 -13.05 8.53
CA LEU A 24 -6.18 -12.79 7.10
C LEU A 24 -4.85 -12.53 6.43
N ARG A 25 -3.97 -11.71 7.02
CA ARG A 25 -2.61 -11.46 6.51
C ARG A 25 -1.82 -12.76 6.33
N ARG A 26 -1.87 -13.68 7.29
CA ARG A 26 -1.25 -15.01 7.18
C ARG A 26 -1.86 -15.80 6.01
N ARG A 27 -3.19 -15.81 5.86
CA ARG A 27 -3.87 -16.51 4.76
C ARG A 27 -3.50 -15.95 3.39
N VAL A 28 -3.46 -14.63 3.24
CA VAL A 28 -3.01 -13.97 2.00
C VAL A 28 -1.57 -14.35 1.68
N ASN A 29 -0.66 -14.25 2.65
CA ASN A 29 0.73 -14.66 2.44
C ASN A 29 0.88 -16.14 2.09
N LEU A 30 0.09 -17.04 2.69
CA LEU A 30 0.07 -18.46 2.31
C LEU A 30 -0.42 -18.66 0.88
N ARG A 31 -1.46 -17.93 0.44
CA ARG A 31 -1.93 -17.96 -0.96
C ARG A 31 -0.84 -17.49 -1.91
N LEU A 32 -0.15 -16.39 -1.57
CA LEU A 32 0.95 -15.84 -2.36
C LEU A 32 2.12 -16.81 -2.51
N ARG A 33 2.37 -17.73 -1.56
CA ARG A 33 3.49 -18.70 -1.62
C ARG A 33 3.47 -19.62 -2.84
N SER A 34 2.32 -19.82 -3.47
CA SER A 34 2.19 -20.58 -4.72
C SER A 34 2.94 -19.95 -5.90
N ARG A 35 3.25 -18.65 -5.82
CA ARG A 35 3.90 -17.88 -6.88
C ARG A 35 5.41 -17.75 -6.62
N PRO A 36 6.26 -17.68 -7.65
CA PRO A 36 7.69 -17.41 -7.44
C PRO A 36 7.89 -16.04 -6.78
N ARG A 37 8.84 -15.97 -5.85
CA ARG A 37 9.23 -14.71 -5.22
C ARG A 37 10.23 -14.02 -6.12
N LEU A 38 9.86 -12.84 -6.62
CA LEU A 38 10.70 -12.01 -7.47
C LEU A 38 11.61 -11.13 -6.60
N GLY A 39 12.84 -10.89 -7.09
CA GLY A 39 13.67 -9.79 -6.60
C GLY A 39 13.04 -8.44 -6.97
N PHE A 40 13.52 -7.36 -6.35
CA PHE A 40 12.97 -6.02 -6.64
C PHE A 40 13.03 -5.65 -8.12
N GLU A 41 14.15 -5.87 -8.80
CA GLU A 41 14.31 -5.51 -10.22
C GLU A 41 13.35 -6.31 -11.12
N GLU A 42 13.22 -7.62 -10.86
CA GLU A 42 12.28 -8.48 -11.58
C GLU A 42 10.83 -8.08 -11.31
N TRP A 43 10.52 -7.75 -10.05
CA TRP A 43 9.20 -7.29 -9.64
C TRP A 43 8.85 -5.96 -10.28
N ALA A 44 9.77 -4.99 -10.28
CA ALA A 44 9.60 -3.71 -10.93
C ALA A 44 9.37 -3.89 -12.45
N GLY A 45 10.09 -4.82 -13.06
CA GLY A 45 9.91 -5.20 -14.47
C GLY A 45 8.55 -5.82 -14.81
N THR A 46 7.75 -6.23 -13.82
CA THR A 46 6.37 -6.68 -14.08
C THR A 46 5.40 -5.54 -14.35
N PHE A 47 5.76 -4.30 -13.99
CA PHE A 47 4.94 -3.12 -14.25
C PHE A 47 5.24 -2.56 -15.65
N ASN A 48 4.19 -2.15 -16.37
CA ASN A 48 4.31 -1.50 -17.68
C ASN A 48 4.68 -0.01 -17.56
N LEU A 49 5.64 0.32 -16.70
CA LEU A 49 6.16 1.68 -16.54
C LEU A 49 7.51 1.82 -17.28
N PRO A 50 7.77 2.96 -17.97
CA PRO A 50 9.07 3.19 -18.60
C PRO A 50 10.22 3.08 -17.58
N PRO A 51 11.38 2.50 -17.94
CA PRO A 51 12.52 2.44 -17.04
C PRO A 51 13.14 3.83 -16.88
N SER A 52 12.70 4.57 -15.87
CA SER A 52 13.25 5.88 -15.48
C SER A 52 13.64 5.86 -14.01
N GLY A 53 14.57 6.73 -13.61
CA GLY A 53 14.98 6.85 -12.20
C GLY A 53 13.81 7.20 -11.27
N HIS A 54 12.85 8.01 -11.76
CA HIS A 54 11.62 8.33 -11.04
C HIS A 54 10.73 7.10 -10.86
N ASN A 55 10.51 6.32 -11.91
CA ASN A 55 9.64 5.14 -11.86
C ASN A 55 10.25 4.04 -10.97
N GLN A 56 11.57 3.87 -11.01
CA GLN A 56 12.27 2.95 -10.11
C GLN A 56 12.14 3.37 -8.64
N ARG A 57 12.24 4.67 -8.35
CA ARG A 57 12.04 5.21 -7.00
C ARG A 57 10.59 5.02 -6.53
N LEU A 58 9.62 5.24 -7.40
CA LEU A 58 8.20 5.00 -7.11
C LEU A 58 7.91 3.53 -6.83
N LEU A 59 8.37 2.62 -7.70
CA LEU A 59 8.16 1.19 -7.51
C LEU A 59 8.84 0.70 -6.24
N ARG A 60 10.01 1.23 -5.88
CA ARG A 60 10.67 0.92 -4.61
C ARG A 60 9.90 1.46 -3.41
N PHE A 61 9.28 2.63 -3.53
CA PHE A 61 8.37 3.15 -2.52
C PHE A 61 7.18 2.19 -2.31
N ILE A 62 6.47 1.83 -3.38
CA ILE A 62 5.32 0.90 -3.30
C ILE A 62 5.75 -0.44 -2.71
N TYR A 63 6.87 -0.99 -3.19
CA TYR A 63 7.43 -2.24 -2.70
C TYR A 63 7.67 -2.20 -1.18
N THR A 64 8.20 -1.08 -0.70
CA THR A 64 8.49 -0.88 0.73
C THR A 64 7.21 -0.67 1.54
N GLN A 65 6.26 0.12 1.05
CA GLN A 65 5.02 0.43 1.78
C GLN A 65 4.13 -0.80 1.91
N LEU A 66 3.95 -1.60 0.85
CA LEU A 66 3.21 -2.86 0.94
C LEU A 66 3.89 -3.85 1.89
N GLN A 67 5.23 -3.90 1.91
CA GLN A 67 5.96 -4.80 2.79
C GLN A 67 5.83 -4.39 4.26
N ARG A 68 5.94 -3.08 4.55
CA ARG A 68 5.92 -2.54 5.92
C ARG A 68 4.51 -2.36 6.48
N GLY A 69 3.62 -1.73 5.70
CA GLY A 69 2.25 -1.43 6.11
C GLY A 69 1.35 -2.66 6.12
N ALA A 70 1.37 -3.46 5.05
CA ALA A 70 0.50 -4.62 4.91
C ALA A 70 1.12 -5.92 5.47
N GLY A 71 2.44 -5.97 5.66
CA GLY A 71 3.14 -7.19 6.07
C GLY A 71 3.02 -8.34 5.06
N LEU A 72 2.82 -8.01 3.78
CA LEU A 72 2.71 -8.96 2.68
C LEU A 72 4.09 -9.29 2.10
N ASP A 73 4.28 -10.50 1.54
CA ASP A 73 5.50 -10.86 0.80
C ASP A 73 5.45 -10.24 -0.61
N VAL A 74 5.88 -8.97 -0.72
CA VAL A 74 5.64 -8.15 -1.91
C VAL A 74 6.27 -8.72 -3.19
N GLY A 75 7.40 -9.44 -3.09
CA GLY A 75 8.00 -10.11 -4.23
C GLY A 75 7.09 -11.15 -4.91
N ARG A 76 5.99 -11.55 -4.26
CA ARG A 76 4.98 -12.49 -4.80
C ARG A 76 3.70 -11.81 -5.27
N ILE A 77 3.55 -10.52 -4.98
CA ILE A 77 2.45 -9.68 -5.49
C ILE A 77 2.71 -9.40 -6.97
N ARG A 78 1.63 -9.30 -7.75
CA ARG A 78 1.62 -8.96 -9.17
C ARG A 78 0.78 -7.71 -9.41
N PRO A 79 1.05 -6.94 -10.48
CA PRO A 79 0.27 -5.75 -10.79
C PRO A 79 -1.23 -6.03 -10.96
N SER A 80 -1.60 -7.23 -11.40
CA SER A 80 -2.99 -7.65 -11.59
C SER A 80 -3.70 -8.06 -10.30
N ASP A 81 -3.00 -8.16 -9.15
CA ASP A 81 -3.65 -8.52 -7.89
C ASP A 81 -4.58 -7.39 -7.46
N ARG A 82 -5.83 -7.76 -7.15
CA ARG A 82 -6.82 -6.82 -6.67
C ARG A 82 -6.56 -6.42 -5.22
N LEU A 83 -6.60 -5.13 -4.94
CA LEU A 83 -6.34 -4.58 -3.61
C LEU A 83 -7.33 -5.16 -2.59
N ILE A 84 -8.62 -5.22 -2.94
CA ILE A 84 -9.68 -5.66 -2.03
C ILE A 84 -9.88 -7.18 -2.10
N ASP A 85 -10.00 -7.76 -3.30
CA ASP A 85 -10.40 -9.17 -3.44
C ASP A 85 -9.26 -10.16 -3.19
N ASP A 86 -8.06 -9.88 -3.72
CA ASP A 86 -6.93 -10.82 -3.66
C ASP A 86 -6.09 -10.61 -2.41
N LEU A 87 -5.80 -9.34 -2.12
CA LEU A 87 -4.88 -8.94 -1.04
C LEU A 87 -5.61 -8.57 0.24
N HIS A 88 -6.91 -8.26 0.16
CA HIS A 88 -7.70 -7.74 1.28
C HIS A 88 -7.00 -6.57 1.99
N LEU A 89 -6.42 -5.66 1.21
CA LEU A 89 -5.51 -4.62 1.66
C LEU A 89 -6.06 -3.79 2.84
N PRO A 90 -7.33 -3.31 2.83
CA PRO A 90 -7.92 -2.61 3.98
C PRO A 90 -7.87 -3.38 5.30
N LEU A 91 -8.00 -4.71 5.23
CA LEU A 91 -8.12 -5.58 6.39
C LEU A 91 -6.77 -6.10 6.88
N VAL A 92 -5.79 -6.25 5.97
CA VAL A 92 -4.45 -6.71 6.33
C VAL A 92 -3.51 -5.55 6.69
N CYS A 93 -3.80 -4.34 6.25
CA CYS A 93 -3.14 -3.10 6.69
C CYS A 93 -3.76 -2.55 7.99
N TRP A 94 -3.14 -1.50 8.53
CA TRP A 94 -3.79 -0.66 9.54
C TRP A 94 -4.98 0.09 8.93
N PHE A 95 -5.98 0.44 9.74
CA PHE A 95 -7.21 1.06 9.23
C PHE A 95 -6.95 2.40 8.51
N ASP A 96 -5.90 3.11 8.90
CA ASP A 96 -5.47 4.42 8.40
C ASP A 96 -4.39 4.30 7.31
N TRP A 97 -4.28 3.14 6.66
CA TRP A 97 -3.30 2.92 5.59
C TRP A 97 -3.33 3.95 4.46
N PRO A 98 -4.48 4.51 4.02
CA PRO A 98 -4.51 5.53 2.98
C PRO A 98 -3.77 6.79 3.42
N SER A 99 -4.03 7.26 4.65
CA SER A 99 -3.36 8.42 5.24
C SER A 99 -1.87 8.15 5.42
N GLN A 100 -1.48 6.99 5.95
CA GLN A 100 -0.07 6.63 6.09
C GLN A 100 0.65 6.55 4.74
N LEU A 101 -0.01 6.03 3.70
CA LEU A 101 0.54 6.00 2.35
C LEU A 101 0.76 7.43 1.83
N CYS A 102 -0.24 8.31 1.98
CA CYS A 102 -0.17 9.71 1.54
C CYS A 102 0.96 10.46 2.26
N ASP A 103 1.05 10.34 3.59
CA ASP A 103 2.12 10.96 4.39
C ASP A 103 3.51 10.46 3.99
N ALA A 104 3.64 9.15 3.76
CA ALA A 104 4.90 8.56 3.31
C ALA A 104 5.26 9.00 1.88
N PHE A 105 4.25 9.15 1.02
CA PHE A 105 4.40 9.65 -0.34
C PHE A 105 4.86 11.12 -0.32
N PHE A 106 4.22 11.96 0.48
CA PHE A 106 4.63 13.34 0.70
C PHE A 106 6.06 13.43 1.23
N THR A 107 6.41 12.63 2.24
CA THR A 107 7.77 12.62 2.79
C THR A 107 8.81 12.23 1.72
N THR A 108 8.48 11.26 0.87
CA THR A 108 9.42 10.70 -0.11
C THR A 108 9.55 11.56 -1.37
N PHE A 109 8.45 12.12 -1.85
CA PHE A 109 8.37 12.80 -3.15
C PHE A 109 8.00 14.28 -3.05
N GLN A 110 7.72 14.79 -1.85
CA GLN A 110 7.29 16.17 -1.59
C GLN A 110 6.02 16.55 -2.39
N ARG A 111 5.11 15.58 -2.49
CA ARG A 111 3.83 15.69 -3.21
C ARG A 111 2.69 15.28 -2.29
N ASP A 112 1.76 16.19 -2.09
CA ASP A 112 0.54 15.88 -1.36
C ASP A 112 -0.47 15.29 -2.34
N ILE A 113 -1.05 14.16 -1.95
CA ILE A 113 -2.05 13.43 -2.73
C ILE A 113 -3.29 13.10 -1.87
N LEU A 114 -3.35 13.61 -0.64
CA LEU A 114 -4.35 13.21 0.35
C LEU A 114 -5.78 13.51 -0.12
N GLU A 115 -6.00 14.67 -0.75
CA GLU A 115 -7.33 15.06 -1.27
C GLU A 115 -7.74 14.29 -2.53
N GLU A 116 -6.77 13.74 -3.26
CA GLU A 116 -6.99 13.08 -4.55
C GLU A 116 -6.97 11.54 -4.44
N PHE A 117 -6.52 11.01 -3.30
CA PHE A 117 -6.42 9.58 -3.08
C PHE A 117 -7.78 9.00 -2.68
N ASP A 118 -8.40 8.30 -3.62
CA ASP A 118 -9.62 7.52 -3.38
C ASP A 118 -9.33 6.03 -3.64
N GLU A 119 -9.26 5.25 -2.57
CA GLU A 119 -9.04 3.79 -2.65
C GLU A 119 -10.12 3.09 -3.47
N SER A 120 -11.36 3.59 -3.48
CA SER A 120 -12.47 2.94 -4.18
C SER A 120 -12.33 2.96 -5.71
N LEU A 121 -11.46 3.83 -6.23
CA LEU A 121 -11.15 3.94 -7.66
C LEU A 121 -9.99 3.04 -8.10
N LEU A 122 -9.32 2.37 -7.16
CA LEU A 122 -8.16 1.52 -7.41
C LEU A 122 -8.55 0.05 -7.25
N ASP A 123 -8.63 -0.69 -8.37
CA ASP A 123 -8.95 -2.12 -8.31
C ASP A 123 -7.69 -2.94 -8.01
N THR A 124 -6.58 -2.65 -8.70
CA THR A 124 -5.36 -3.46 -8.67
C THR A 124 -4.12 -2.72 -8.13
N VAL A 125 -3.08 -3.48 -7.79
CA VAL A 125 -1.76 -2.93 -7.45
C VAL A 125 -1.16 -2.14 -8.64
N GLY A 126 -1.47 -2.55 -9.86
CA GLY A 126 -1.13 -1.83 -11.08
C GLY A 126 -1.78 -0.45 -11.14
N ASP A 127 -3.07 -0.36 -10.79
CA ASP A 127 -3.81 0.90 -10.76
C ASP A 127 -3.24 1.86 -9.72
N LEU A 128 -2.89 1.35 -8.53
CA LEU A 128 -2.19 2.12 -7.50
C LEU A 128 -0.85 2.67 -8.03
N ALA A 129 -0.03 1.82 -8.65
CA ALA A 129 1.26 2.24 -9.18
C ALA A 129 1.12 3.28 -10.28
N TRP A 130 0.12 3.11 -11.15
CA TRP A 130 -0.17 4.05 -12.23
C TRP A 130 -0.67 5.39 -11.70
N PHE A 131 -1.63 5.38 -10.75
CA PHE A 131 -2.14 6.58 -10.09
C PHE A 131 -0.99 7.40 -9.48
N LEU A 132 -0.14 6.77 -8.67
CA LEU A 132 0.98 7.47 -8.03
C LEU A 132 1.97 8.00 -9.06
N ASN A 133 2.21 7.26 -10.14
CA ASN A 133 3.04 7.73 -11.25
C ASN A 133 2.46 8.97 -11.92
N GLN A 134 1.14 9.01 -12.15
CA GLN A 134 0.49 10.18 -12.72
C GLN A 134 0.64 11.42 -11.83
N LYS A 135 0.52 11.26 -10.50
CA LYS A 135 0.71 12.37 -9.55
C LYS A 135 2.14 12.90 -9.52
N LEU A 136 3.13 12.06 -9.84
CA LEU A 136 4.50 12.52 -10.02
C LEU A 136 4.65 13.32 -11.33
N GLN A 137 4.07 12.82 -12.42
CA GLN A 137 4.24 13.42 -13.76
C GLN A 137 3.48 14.73 -13.97
N SER A 138 2.31 14.91 -13.35
CA SER A 138 1.44 16.08 -13.56
C SER A 138 2.07 17.42 -13.20
N MET A 139 3.17 17.45 -12.44
CA MET A 139 3.88 18.68 -12.07
C MET A 139 5.27 18.84 -12.70
N ASP A 140 5.89 17.77 -13.23
CA ASP A 140 7.15 17.90 -13.98
C ASP A 140 6.92 18.70 -15.28
N SER A 141 5.71 18.59 -15.85
CA SER A 141 5.24 19.38 -16.99
C SER A 141 4.99 20.86 -16.67
N LEU A 142 4.69 21.20 -15.41
CA LEU A 142 4.51 22.60 -14.96
C LEU A 142 5.82 23.27 -14.56
N SER A 143 6.85 22.50 -14.16
CA SER A 143 8.19 23.04 -13.83
C SER A 143 9.10 23.22 -15.05
N SER A 144 8.68 22.73 -16.22
CA SER A 144 9.45 22.77 -17.47
C SER A 144 8.91 23.80 -18.49
N ALA A 145 7.95 24.64 -18.07
CA ALA A 145 7.37 25.74 -18.84
C ALA A 145 7.75 27.08 -18.20
#